data_AF-A0A084A8A4-F1
#
_entry.id   AF-A0A084A8A4-F1
#
_cell.length_a   1.000
_cell.length_b   1.000
_cell.length_c   1.000
_cell.angle_alpha   90.00
_cell.angle_beta   90.00
_cell.angle_gamma   90.00
#
_symmetry.space_group_name_H-M   'P 1'
#
loop_
_entity.id
_entity.type
_entity.pdbx_description
1 polymer ?
#
loop_
_entity_poly.entity_id
_entity_poly.type
_entity_poly.pdbx_seq_one_letter_code
_entity_poly.pdbx_strand_id
1 'polypeptide(L)'
;MEKIECKNCGSTDFKRINGGLICNYCQTPYIEDNEDKQTESIILPFKISKKLIIFSTLSVFFAFLLVLFVFSSVKGNKVVTKDPDANLSQQEYAYKYINDAGAWTQKIYDNIKVAKATMNEKTWKEGNYHDGDGYSTLIQEVGKPETEASSDSEMTAIWTQNSTSHHIIYVTINWDKKSGLIIRKSLQGWASDE
;
A
#
# COMPACT_ATOMS: atom_id res chain seq x y z
N MET A 1 -27.28 -8.97 -21.43
CA MET A 1 -26.33 -9.16 -20.32
C MET A 1 -25.11 -8.35 -20.67
N GLU A 2 -24.81 -7.31 -19.91
CA GLU A 2 -23.54 -6.59 -20.07
C GLU A 2 -22.40 -7.55 -19.74
N LYS A 3 -21.43 -7.64 -20.65
CA LYS A 3 -20.23 -8.42 -20.42
C LYS A 3 -19.36 -7.60 -19.46
N ILE A 4 -19.19 -8.11 -18.25
CA ILE A 4 -18.24 -7.57 -17.29
C ILE A 4 -16.83 -7.90 -17.80
N GLU A 5 -15.96 -6.89 -17.83
CA GLU A 5 -14.58 -7.00 -18.28
C GLU A 5 -13.63 -6.63 -17.14
N CYS A 6 -12.56 -7.41 -16.95
CA CYS A 6 -11.58 -7.15 -15.91
C CYS A 6 -10.74 -5.92 -16.27
N LYS A 7 -10.84 -4.86 -15.48
CA LYS A 7 -10.08 -3.61 -15.68
C LYS A 7 -8.55 -3.78 -15.70
N ASN A 8 -8.04 -4.86 -15.10
CA ASN A 8 -6.60 -5.11 -15.02
C ASN A 8 -6.04 -5.86 -16.25
N CYS A 9 -6.84 -6.72 -16.90
CA CYS A 9 -6.34 -7.61 -17.96
C CYS A 9 -7.26 -7.80 -19.17
N GLY A 10 -8.44 -7.17 -19.19
CA GLY A 10 -9.41 -7.28 -20.28
C GLY A 10 -10.14 -8.62 -20.37
N SER A 11 -9.90 -9.54 -19.44
CA SER A 11 -10.59 -10.85 -19.44
C SER A 11 -12.06 -10.72 -19.01
N THR A 12 -12.93 -11.50 -19.65
CA THR A 12 -14.35 -11.62 -19.29
C THR A 12 -14.65 -12.88 -18.46
N ASP A 13 -13.61 -13.61 -18.04
CA ASP A 13 -13.75 -14.88 -17.32
C ASP A 13 -13.56 -14.68 -15.81
N PHE A 14 -14.60 -15.00 -15.04
CA PHE A 14 -14.67 -14.75 -13.60
C PHE A 14 -15.20 -15.97 -12.86
N LYS A 15 -14.67 -16.21 -11.66
CA LYS A 15 -15.18 -17.17 -10.68
C LYS A 15 -15.74 -16.45 -9.46
N ARG A 16 -16.78 -17.02 -8.85
CA ARG A 16 -17.36 -16.51 -7.60
C ARG A 16 -16.71 -17.18 -6.41
N ILE A 17 -16.10 -16.41 -5.51
CA ILE A 17 -15.50 -16.88 -4.26
C ILE A 17 -16.04 -16.01 -3.12
N ASN A 18 -16.63 -16.63 -2.10
CA ASN A 18 -17.17 -15.94 -0.91
C ASN A 18 -18.13 -14.77 -1.23
N GLY A 19 -18.93 -14.90 -2.29
CA GLY A 19 -19.87 -13.84 -2.72
C GLY A 19 -19.27 -12.78 -3.63
N GLY A 20 -17.94 -12.64 -3.69
CA GLY A 20 -17.21 -11.76 -4.61
C GLY A 20 -16.90 -12.42 -5.95
N LEU A 21 -16.67 -11.61 -6.99
CA LEU A 21 -16.22 -12.05 -8.31
C LEU A 21 -14.70 -11.85 -8.41
N ILE A 22 -13.96 -12.85 -8.86
CA ILE A 22 -12.51 -12.79 -9.05
C ILE A 22 -12.19 -13.21 -10.49
N CYS A 23 -11.35 -12.43 -11.18
CA CYS A 23 -10.94 -12.75 -12.55
C CYS A 23 -10.11 -14.04 -12.57
N ASN A 24 -10.44 -14.99 -13.46
CA ASN A 24 -9.71 -16.26 -13.56
C ASN A 24 -8.27 -16.09 -14.06
N TYR A 25 -8.02 -15.05 -14.85
CA TYR A 25 -6.72 -14.85 -15.50
C TYR A 25 -5.70 -14.18 -14.58
N CYS A 26 -6.05 -13.02 -14.01
CA CYS A 26 -5.14 -12.23 -13.18
C CYS A 26 -5.41 -12.31 -11.67
N GLN A 27 -6.44 -13.05 -11.24
CA GLN A 27 -6.88 -13.17 -9.85
C GLN A 27 -7.28 -11.84 -9.19
N THR A 28 -7.50 -10.77 -9.96
CA THR A 28 -7.97 -9.48 -9.43
C THR A 28 -9.46 -9.59 -9.03
N PRO A 29 -9.83 -9.15 -7.81
CA PRO A 29 -11.23 -9.06 -7.41
C PRO A 29 -11.95 -7.97 -8.21
N TYR A 30 -13.18 -8.26 -8.64
CA TYR A 30 -14.04 -7.30 -9.31
C TYR A 30 -14.71 -6.40 -8.27
N ILE A 31 -14.54 -5.09 -8.44
CA ILE A 31 -15.20 -4.04 -7.65
C ILE A 31 -16.19 -3.38 -8.60
N GLU A 32 -17.47 -3.41 -8.25
CA GLU A 32 -18.52 -2.73 -9.01
C GLU A 32 -18.41 -1.22 -8.74
N ASP A 33 -18.03 -0.46 -9.76
CA ASP A 33 -18.07 1.00 -9.70
C ASP A 33 -19.53 1.42 -9.65
N ASN A 34 -20.02 1.83 -8.47
CA ASN A 34 -21.28 2.54 -8.38
C ASN A 34 -21.02 4.00 -8.79
N GLU A 35 -21.14 4.30 -10.08
CA GLU A 35 -21.37 5.67 -10.51
C GLU A 35 -22.77 6.12 -10.04
N ASP A 36 -22.77 7.16 -9.19
CA ASP A 36 -23.86 8.09 -8.88
C ASP A 36 -25.31 7.57 -8.91
N LYS A 37 -25.79 7.09 -7.77
CA LYS A 37 -27.22 7.18 -7.43
C LYS A 37 -27.51 8.57 -6.87
N GLN A 38 -27.89 9.49 -7.76
CA GLN A 38 -28.58 10.72 -7.41
C GLN A 38 -29.75 10.41 -6.45
N THR A 39 -29.75 11.07 -5.30
CA THR A 39 -30.85 10.99 -4.34
C THR A 39 -32.06 11.72 -4.94
N GLU A 40 -33.04 10.96 -5.42
CA GLU A 40 -34.37 11.48 -5.76
C GLU A 40 -34.99 12.13 -4.51
N SER A 41 -35.26 13.44 -4.60
CA SER A 41 -36.03 14.15 -3.58
C SER A 41 -37.51 13.90 -3.80
N ILE A 42 -38.13 13.19 -2.86
CA ILE A 42 -39.59 13.02 -2.81
C ILE A 42 -40.19 14.34 -2.32
N ILE A 43 -40.82 15.09 -3.22
CA ILE A 43 -41.66 16.23 -2.87
C ILE A 43 -43.02 15.70 -2.37
N LEU A 44 -43.30 15.86 -1.07
CA LEU A 44 -44.65 15.71 -0.51
C LEU A 44 -45.32 17.09 -0.38
N PRO A 45 -46.55 17.29 -0.90
CA PRO A 45 -47.26 18.55 -0.74
C PRO A 45 -47.94 18.60 0.62
N PHE A 46 -47.37 19.34 1.58
CA PHE A 46 -47.99 19.56 2.88
C PHE A 46 -48.82 20.86 2.88
N LYS A 47 -50.14 20.71 3.00
CA LYS A 47 -51.13 21.79 3.03
C LYS A 47 -51.26 22.32 4.45
N ILE A 48 -50.69 23.49 4.76
CA ILE A 48 -50.72 24.09 6.11
C ILE A 48 -51.81 25.16 6.21
N SER A 49 -52.64 25.07 7.26
CA SER A 49 -53.69 26.02 7.61
C SER A 49 -53.16 27.23 8.40
N LYS A 50 -53.68 28.43 8.11
CA LYS A 50 -53.13 29.75 8.49
C LYS A 50 -53.43 30.23 9.92
N LYS A 51 -53.53 29.37 10.93
CA LYS A 51 -53.86 29.83 12.30
C LYS A 51 -53.04 29.16 13.40
N LEU A 52 -51.74 29.47 13.48
CA LEU A 52 -50.95 29.43 14.74
C LEU A 52 -49.51 29.96 14.56
N ILE A 53 -49.36 31.03 13.78
CA ILE A 53 -48.10 31.78 13.67
C ILE A 53 -48.16 32.83 14.76
N ILE A 54 -47.53 32.61 15.92
CA ILE A 54 -46.97 33.63 16.85
C ILE A 54 -46.35 32.99 18.11
N PHE A 55 -46.68 31.74 18.49
CA PHE A 55 -46.03 31.07 19.64
C PHE A 55 -44.91 30.07 19.28
N SER A 56 -44.68 29.81 17.99
CA SER A 56 -43.73 28.78 17.52
C SER A 56 -42.28 29.29 17.35
N THR A 57 -42.08 30.58 17.07
CA THR A 57 -40.75 31.12 16.75
C THR A 57 -39.81 31.19 17.96
N LEU A 58 -40.33 31.38 19.19
CA LEU A 58 -39.50 31.42 20.40
C LEU A 58 -39.03 30.01 20.84
N SER A 59 -39.88 28.99 20.65
CA SER A 59 -39.56 27.60 21.03
C SER A 59 -38.53 26.95 20.11
N VAL A 60 -38.57 27.28 18.81
CA VAL A 60 -37.56 26.81 17.84
C VAL A 60 -36.21 27.46 18.10
N PHE A 61 -36.17 28.74 18.51
CA PHE A 61 -34.92 29.44 18.83
C PHE A 61 -34.23 28.88 20.08
N PHE A 62 -35.00 28.52 21.12
CA PHE A 62 -34.46 27.92 22.34
C PHE A 62 -34.00 26.47 22.15
N ALA A 63 -34.72 25.69 21.32
CA ALA A 63 -34.29 24.34 20.95
C ALA A 63 -33.00 24.36 20.10
N PHE A 64 -32.87 25.33 19.19
CA PHE A 64 -31.66 25.50 18.36
C PHE A 64 -30.44 25.90 19.21
N LEU A 65 -30.63 26.77 20.21
CA LEU A 65 -29.55 27.15 21.14
C LEU A 65 -29.12 26.00 22.06
N LEU A 66 -30.05 25.14 22.52
CA LEU A 66 -29.71 23.94 23.29
C LEU A 66 -28.92 22.92 22.46
N VAL A 67 -29.31 22.71 21.20
CA VAL A 67 -28.56 21.85 20.27
C VAL A 67 -27.14 22.38 20.06
N LEU A 68 -26.97 23.68 19.81
CA LEU A 68 -25.64 24.29 19.66
C LEU A 68 -24.77 24.20 20.93
N PHE A 69 -25.37 24.25 22.13
CA PHE A 69 -24.63 24.14 23.39
C PHE A 69 -24.12 22.71 23.68
N VAL A 70 -24.90 21.68 23.31
CA VAL A 70 -24.47 20.27 23.46
C VAL A 70 -23.37 19.93 22.43
N PHE A 71 -23.43 20.45 21.20
CA PHE A 71 -22.39 20.21 20.19
C PHE A 71 -21.08 20.97 20.44
N SER A 72 -21.12 22.10 21.16
CA SER A 72 -19.91 22.91 21.42
C SER A 72 -19.00 22.36 22.53
N SER A 73 -19.47 21.36 23.31
CA SER A 73 -18.72 20.83 24.46
C SER A 73 -18.00 19.51 24.22
N VAL A 74 -18.09 18.91 23.03
CA VAL A 74 -17.22 17.78 22.67
C VAL A 74 -15.96 18.34 22.03
N LYS A 75 -15.11 19.00 22.84
CA LYS A 75 -13.69 19.00 22.55
C LYS A 75 -13.22 17.58 22.75
N GLY A 76 -13.37 16.76 21.70
CA GLY A 76 -12.69 15.49 21.61
C GLY A 76 -11.22 15.80 21.80
N ASN A 77 -10.68 15.48 22.97
CA ASN A 77 -9.25 15.38 23.13
C ASN A 77 -8.82 14.35 22.10
N LYS A 78 -8.26 14.80 20.96
CA LYS A 78 -7.49 13.93 20.10
C LYS A 78 -6.39 13.42 21.00
N VAL A 79 -6.56 12.20 21.51
CA VAL A 79 -5.47 11.47 22.12
C VAL A 79 -4.48 11.34 20.98
N VAL A 80 -3.44 12.16 20.99
CA VAL A 80 -2.28 11.97 20.11
C VAL A 80 -1.62 10.72 20.65
N THR A 81 -2.14 9.56 20.25
CA THR A 81 -1.41 8.31 20.36
C THR A 81 -0.18 8.51 19.50
N LYS A 82 0.95 8.82 20.14
CA LYS A 82 2.24 8.77 19.46
C LYS A 82 2.35 7.36 18.92
N ASP A 83 2.46 7.24 17.60
CA ASP A 83 2.80 5.97 16.98
C ASP A 83 4.10 5.49 17.65
N PRO A 84 4.11 4.31 18.28
CA PRO A 84 5.29 3.78 18.95
C PRO A 84 6.51 3.69 18.02
N ASP A 85 6.29 3.67 16.70
CA ASP A 85 7.32 3.54 15.69
C ASP A 85 7.72 4.86 15.02
N ALA A 86 7.10 5.99 15.40
CA ALA A 86 7.37 7.31 14.81
C ALA A 86 8.84 7.76 14.91
N ASN A 87 9.63 7.17 15.82
CA ASN A 87 11.03 7.52 16.02
C ASN A 87 12.00 6.49 15.41
N LEU A 88 11.51 5.40 14.82
CA LEU A 88 12.39 4.43 14.16
C LEU A 88 12.99 5.05 12.89
N SER A 89 14.27 4.80 12.64
CA SER A 89 14.84 5.05 11.32
C SER A 89 14.17 4.15 10.28
N GLN A 90 14.27 4.52 9.01
CA GLN A 90 13.72 3.71 7.91
C GLN A 90 14.24 2.27 7.93
N GLN A 91 15.50 2.07 8.31
CA GLN A 91 16.09 0.74 8.35
C GLN A 91 15.59 -0.07 9.55
N GLU A 92 15.47 0.55 10.73
CA GLU A 92 14.92 -0.12 11.92
C GLU A 92 13.46 -0.51 11.72
N TYR A 93 12.67 0.40 11.13
CA TYR A 93 11.29 0.14 10.76
C TYR A 93 11.20 -1.05 9.79
N ALA A 94 12.06 -1.05 8.77
CA ALA A 94 12.08 -2.12 7.79
C ALA A 94 12.47 -3.47 8.38
N TYR A 95 13.45 -3.54 9.27
CA TYR A 95 13.77 -4.79 9.96
C TYR A 95 12.63 -5.29 10.83
N LYS A 96 11.94 -4.38 11.53
CA LYS A 96 10.80 -4.72 12.38
C LYS A 96 9.67 -5.38 11.58
N TYR A 97 9.43 -4.91 10.36
CA TYR A 97 8.32 -5.35 9.52
C TYR A 97 8.76 -6.09 8.25
N ILE A 98 9.99 -6.59 8.17
CA ILE A 98 10.57 -7.17 6.94
C ILE A 98 9.75 -8.36 6.40
N ASN A 99 9.05 -9.07 7.28
CA ASN A 99 8.21 -10.22 6.91
C ASN A 99 6.97 -9.81 6.09
N ASP A 100 6.66 -8.51 6.03
CA ASP A 100 5.54 -8.00 5.23
C ASP A 100 5.91 -7.88 3.74
N ALA A 101 7.20 -7.91 3.42
CA ALA A 101 7.71 -7.93 2.05
C ALA A 101 7.79 -9.35 1.47
N GLY A 102 6.83 -10.22 1.74
CA GLY A 102 6.79 -11.59 1.20
C GLY A 102 7.52 -12.61 2.08
N ALA A 103 8.43 -13.41 1.51
CA ALA A 103 9.12 -14.49 2.24
C ALA A 103 10.41 -14.02 2.94
N TRP A 104 10.65 -12.71 2.99
CA TRP A 104 11.85 -12.16 3.61
C TRP A 104 11.83 -12.31 5.13
N THR A 105 13.01 -12.57 5.68
CA THR A 105 13.28 -12.48 7.11
C THR A 105 14.57 -11.70 7.32
N GLN A 106 14.76 -11.13 8.50
CA GLN A 106 16.02 -10.46 8.84
C GLN A 106 17.23 -11.39 8.62
N LYS A 107 17.11 -12.67 9.01
CA LYS A 107 18.18 -13.65 8.84
C LYS A 107 18.56 -13.84 7.37
N ILE A 108 17.58 -13.96 6.46
CA ILE A 108 17.85 -14.09 5.03
C ILE A 108 18.57 -12.84 4.53
N TYR A 109 18.04 -11.66 4.86
CA TYR A 109 18.64 -10.39 4.43
C TYR A 109 20.08 -10.22 4.93
N ASP A 110 20.34 -10.48 6.22
CA ASP A 110 21.65 -10.31 6.84
C ASP A 110 22.68 -11.26 6.24
N ASN A 111 22.28 -12.51 5.96
CA ASN A 111 23.18 -13.55 5.44
C ASN A 111 23.61 -13.34 3.97
N ILE A 112 22.95 -12.47 3.20
CA ILE A 112 23.36 -12.19 1.82
C ILE A 112 24.78 -11.60 1.80
N LYS A 113 25.68 -12.34 1.17
CA LYS A 113 27.06 -11.92 0.92
C LYS A 113 27.13 -11.06 -0.34
N VAL A 114 27.37 -9.76 -0.15
CA VAL A 114 27.60 -8.84 -1.27
C VAL A 114 28.99 -9.09 -1.85
N ALA A 115 29.05 -9.17 -3.18
CA ALA A 115 30.28 -9.41 -3.93
C ALA A 115 31.26 -8.23 -3.79
N LYS A 116 32.54 -8.56 -3.83
CA LYS A 116 33.65 -7.59 -3.82
C LYS A 116 33.99 -7.22 -5.26
N ALA A 117 34.12 -5.93 -5.51
CA ALA A 117 34.60 -5.42 -6.79
C ALA A 117 36.12 -5.40 -6.84
N THR A 118 36.70 -5.80 -7.98
CA THR A 118 38.06 -5.41 -8.35
C THR A 118 38.01 -4.15 -9.19
N MET A 119 38.83 -3.17 -8.84
CA MET A 119 39.00 -1.96 -9.63
C MET A 119 39.77 -2.25 -10.91
N ASN A 120 39.27 -1.79 -12.05
CA ASN A 120 40.04 -1.79 -13.29
C ASN A 120 40.97 -0.58 -13.30
N GLU A 121 42.28 -0.79 -13.17
CA GLU A 121 43.28 0.29 -13.11
C GLU A 121 43.34 1.18 -14.36
N LYS A 122 42.85 0.71 -15.52
CA LYS A 122 42.84 1.48 -16.76
C LYS A 122 41.64 2.41 -16.86
N THR A 123 40.48 1.99 -16.36
CA THR A 123 39.21 2.74 -16.50
C THR A 123 38.75 3.36 -15.19
N TRP A 124 39.35 2.99 -14.06
CA TRP A 124 38.91 3.33 -12.70
C TRP A 124 37.44 3.01 -12.46
N LYS A 125 36.95 1.96 -13.12
CA LYS A 125 35.60 1.42 -12.93
C LYS A 125 35.68 0.05 -12.28
N GLU A 126 34.73 -0.20 -11.39
CA GLU A 126 34.41 -1.55 -10.93
C GLU A 126 33.91 -2.38 -12.13
N GLY A 127 34.33 -3.64 -12.24
CA GLY A 127 33.97 -4.42 -13.43
C GLY A 127 34.18 -5.93 -13.36
N ASN A 128 34.90 -6.43 -12.35
CA ASN A 128 34.83 -7.86 -12.00
C ASN A 128 34.43 -7.99 -10.55
N TYR A 129 33.34 -8.72 -10.32
CA TYR A 129 32.82 -9.02 -8.99
C TYR A 129 33.12 -10.47 -8.64
N HIS A 130 33.45 -10.72 -7.38
CA HIS A 130 33.74 -12.06 -6.87
C HIS A 130 33.35 -12.19 -5.40
N ASP A 131 33.35 -13.42 -4.87
CA ASP A 131 33.15 -13.70 -3.44
C ASP A 131 31.80 -13.19 -2.88
N GLY A 132 30.75 -13.21 -3.69
CA GLY A 132 29.37 -12.87 -3.28
C GLY A 132 28.39 -13.98 -3.62
N ASP A 133 27.16 -13.84 -3.15
CA ASP A 133 26.08 -14.78 -3.44
C ASP A 133 25.46 -14.52 -4.81
N GLY A 134 24.97 -15.58 -5.43
CA GLY A 134 24.26 -15.50 -6.71
C GLY A 134 22.79 -15.11 -6.53
N TYR A 135 22.30 -14.18 -7.35
CA TYR A 135 20.89 -13.77 -7.35
C TYR A 135 19.95 -14.96 -7.60
N SER A 136 20.33 -15.89 -8.47
CA SER A 136 19.54 -17.10 -8.78
C SER A 136 19.30 -18.01 -7.59
N THR A 137 20.24 -18.07 -6.64
CA THR A 137 20.08 -18.81 -5.38
C THR A 137 19.13 -18.07 -4.44
N LEU A 138 19.28 -16.76 -4.32
CA LEU A 138 18.43 -15.93 -3.45
C LEU A 138 16.95 -16.07 -3.83
N ILE A 139 16.60 -15.97 -5.12
CA ILE A 139 15.19 -16.05 -5.56
C ILE A 139 14.55 -17.43 -5.33
N GLN A 140 15.35 -18.49 -5.12
CA GLN A 140 14.82 -19.79 -4.72
C GLN A 140 14.39 -19.80 -3.25
N GLU A 141 14.99 -18.94 -2.43
CA GLU A 141 14.69 -18.81 -1.00
C GLU A 141 13.56 -17.82 -0.74
N VAL A 142 13.60 -16.63 -1.38
CA VAL A 142 12.63 -15.55 -1.11
C VAL A 142 11.51 -15.41 -2.16
N GLY A 143 11.58 -16.18 -3.25
CA GLY A 143 10.66 -16.06 -4.37
C GLY A 143 11.00 -14.90 -5.31
N LYS A 144 10.10 -14.65 -6.27
CA LYS A 144 10.29 -13.59 -7.29
C LYS A 144 9.94 -12.21 -6.71
N PRO A 145 10.65 -11.15 -7.12
CA PRO A 145 10.29 -9.78 -6.78
C PRO A 145 9.03 -9.31 -7.51
N GLU A 146 8.37 -8.27 -7.00
CA GLU A 146 7.28 -7.59 -7.72
C GLU A 146 7.80 -6.79 -8.91
N THR A 147 9.00 -6.21 -8.80
CA THR A 147 9.60 -5.40 -9.86
C THR A 147 11.03 -5.85 -10.15
N GLU A 148 11.35 -5.98 -11.44
CA GLU A 148 12.72 -6.08 -11.93
C GLU A 148 13.00 -4.98 -12.96
N ALA A 149 14.17 -4.38 -12.87
CA ALA A 149 14.64 -3.35 -13.80
C ALA A 149 16.08 -3.64 -14.24
N SER A 150 16.45 -3.12 -15.40
CA SER A 150 17.68 -3.46 -16.11
C SER A 150 18.40 -2.18 -16.52
N SER A 151 19.67 -2.04 -16.15
CA SER A 151 20.59 -0.99 -16.62
C SER A 151 21.71 -1.61 -17.46
N ASP A 152 22.68 -0.86 -17.98
CA ASP A 152 23.69 -1.42 -18.89
C ASP A 152 24.45 -2.63 -18.31
N SER A 153 24.90 -2.54 -17.05
CA SER A 153 25.71 -3.59 -16.40
C SER A 153 25.00 -4.31 -15.25
N GLU A 154 23.87 -3.79 -14.78
CA GLU A 154 23.25 -4.25 -13.54
C GLU A 154 21.77 -4.55 -13.74
N MET A 155 21.25 -5.42 -12.88
CA MET A 155 19.83 -5.63 -12.70
C MET A 155 19.45 -5.21 -11.28
N THR A 156 18.20 -4.79 -11.13
CA THR A 156 17.62 -4.40 -9.85
C THR A 156 16.35 -5.20 -9.64
N ALA A 157 16.20 -5.82 -8.47
CA ALA A 157 14.99 -6.48 -8.02
C ALA A 157 14.48 -5.78 -6.78
N ILE A 158 13.17 -5.56 -6.72
CA ILE A 158 12.50 -4.89 -5.60
C ILE A 158 11.39 -5.78 -5.11
N TRP A 159 11.50 -6.17 -3.83
CA TRP A 159 10.42 -6.75 -3.07
C TRP A 159 9.73 -5.66 -2.27
N THR A 160 8.40 -5.64 -2.29
CA THR A 160 7.61 -4.71 -1.49
C THR A 160 6.47 -5.37 -0.76
N GLN A 161 5.77 -4.59 0.07
CA GLN A 161 4.73 -5.07 0.96
C GLN A 161 3.63 -5.86 0.23
N ASN A 162 3.02 -6.79 0.96
CA ASN A 162 1.71 -7.31 0.61
C ASN A 162 0.68 -6.15 0.59
N SER A 163 -0.29 -6.19 -0.33
CA SER A 163 -1.30 -5.13 -0.53
C SER A 163 -2.19 -4.88 0.68
N THR A 164 -2.16 -5.76 1.69
CA THR A 164 -2.93 -5.65 2.93
C THR A 164 -2.12 -5.10 4.11
N SER A 165 -0.82 -4.82 3.96
CA SER A 165 0.00 -4.28 5.06
C SER A 165 -0.12 -2.76 5.14
N HIS A 166 -0.11 -2.23 6.37
CA HIS A 166 0.03 -0.80 6.66
C HIS A 166 1.51 -0.36 6.71
N HIS A 167 2.43 -1.28 6.41
CA HIS A 167 3.87 -1.08 6.47
C HIS A 167 4.46 -1.15 5.07
N ILE A 168 4.99 -0.02 4.59
CA ILE A 168 5.67 0.03 3.32
C ILE A 168 7.11 -0.40 3.53
N ILE A 169 7.45 -1.58 3.02
CA ILE A 169 8.79 -2.14 3.06
C ILE A 169 9.34 -2.26 1.65
N TYR A 170 10.61 -1.94 1.47
CA TYR A 170 11.36 -2.16 0.24
C TYR A 170 12.63 -2.93 0.53
N VAL A 171 12.72 -4.13 -0.03
CA VAL A 171 13.98 -4.88 -0.13
C VAL A 171 14.47 -4.76 -1.56
N THR A 172 15.62 -4.08 -1.74
CA THR A 172 16.21 -3.88 -3.07
C THR A 172 17.50 -4.67 -3.17
N ILE A 173 17.63 -5.48 -4.22
CA ILE A 173 18.82 -6.24 -4.54
C ILE A 173 19.30 -5.85 -5.93
N ASN A 174 20.56 -5.44 -6.03
CA ASN A 174 21.22 -5.23 -7.31
C ASN A 174 22.22 -6.35 -7.55
N TRP A 175 22.26 -6.87 -8.77
CA TRP A 175 23.25 -7.86 -9.18
C TRP A 175 23.89 -7.50 -10.52
N ASP A 176 25.14 -7.90 -10.68
CA ASP A 176 25.87 -7.74 -11.92
C ASP A 176 25.34 -8.74 -12.97
N LYS A 177 24.99 -8.24 -14.16
CA LYS A 177 24.41 -9.06 -15.23
C LYS A 177 25.34 -10.17 -15.69
N LYS A 178 26.65 -9.90 -15.71
CA LYS A 178 27.64 -10.79 -16.29
C LYS A 178 27.96 -11.97 -15.37
N SER A 179 28.17 -11.69 -14.09
CA SER A 179 28.53 -12.69 -13.08
C SER A 179 27.32 -13.30 -12.38
N GLY A 180 26.17 -12.62 -12.38
CA GLY A 180 24.98 -13.02 -11.62
C GLY A 180 25.10 -12.80 -10.12
N LEU A 181 26.18 -12.16 -9.66
CA LEU A 181 26.47 -11.96 -8.24
C LEU A 181 25.80 -10.71 -7.72
N ILE A 182 25.30 -10.78 -6.49
CA ILE A 182 24.71 -9.64 -5.77
C ILE A 182 25.81 -8.64 -5.44
N ILE A 183 25.66 -7.40 -5.89
CA ILE A 183 26.65 -6.31 -5.73
C ILE A 183 26.15 -5.21 -4.79
N ARG A 184 24.84 -5.16 -4.52
CA ARG A 184 24.26 -4.21 -3.56
C ARG A 184 22.98 -4.79 -2.98
N LYS A 185 22.72 -4.43 -1.72
CA LYS A 185 21.43 -4.62 -1.06
C LYS A 185 21.04 -3.36 -0.30
N SER A 186 19.76 -3.03 -0.25
CA SER A 186 19.22 -2.01 0.65
C SER A 186 17.87 -2.44 1.20
N LEU A 187 17.57 -1.98 2.40
CA LEU A 187 16.34 -2.28 3.12
C LEU A 187 15.83 -0.96 3.71
N GLN A 188 14.60 -0.59 3.35
CA GLN A 188 13.97 0.65 3.80
C GLN A 188 12.50 0.40 4.10
N GLY A 189 11.93 1.19 5.01
CA GLY A 189 10.53 1.06 5.34
C GLY A 189 9.96 2.25 6.10
N TRP A 190 8.65 2.40 6.00
CA TRP A 190 7.88 3.49 6.59
C TRP A 190 6.43 3.06 6.83
N ALA A 191 5.74 3.78 7.72
CA ALA A 191 4.30 3.63 7.86
C ALA A 191 3.60 4.12 6.58
N SER A 192 2.56 3.41 6.16
CA SER A 192 1.62 3.94 5.18
C SER A 192 0.73 4.96 5.90
N ASP A 193 0.74 6.20 5.44
CA ASP A 193 -0.26 7.18 5.85
C ASP A 193 -1.62 6.71 5.29
N GLU A 194 -2.60 6.46 6.17
CA GLU A 194 -4.01 6.23 5.80
C GLU A 194 -4.74 7.55 5.47
#